data_AF-A0A2P6NUA7-F1
#
_entry.id   AF-A0A2P6NUA7-F1
#
_cell.length_a   1.000
_cell.length_b   1.000
_cell.length_c   1.000
_cell.angle_alpha   90.00
_cell.angle_beta   90.00
_cell.angle_gamma   90.00
#
_symmetry.space_group_name_H-M   'P 1'
#
loop_
_entity.id
_entity.type
_entity.pdbx_description
1 polymer ?
#
loop_
_entity_poly.entity_id
_entity_poly.type
_entity_poly.pdbx_seq_one_letter_code
_entity_poly.pdbx_strand_id
1 'polypeptide(L)'
;MHTLYGVIHKLGQLQDPYHFTGFVRCSLYYTQEQRELTKNFPPLPEKVQLDESVQVSGYMDYLRSQLKTKHNKITLQTEKLMYNLCPKDNYCIYSETLKYLLENNLCCINDIYEVIEQPIDYVLKDYVQDMTANRQKAEDGIYQGKQTSDDNLVTKSSSEKEFFKLMVNSGFGKMLQSDDKYNKSLLIHSPESFMKQTIGRTITDWSIMRHADKQHKGLIEVRLQKNKCNMKSAKHVGSAILSWSKVLMLDFVYNCLYQHYEKTEVDLLYTDTDSIYMQVKASSCEEFKQRFPDHLQKLHFAAPGDITPDKMKLECELQEAIFVKPKTYSYVKKDGKEDVRNKGVVLSQNKEVLIFDSYKRAVFSDDLIMAKNTLIRKTICNNKLSMYTMTVDKAAVSLYKYPANAGHREQ
;
A
#
# COMPACT_ATOMS: atom_id res chain seq x y z
N MET A 1 -25.04 14.15 -25.30
CA MET A 1 -23.89 13.99 -26.21
C MET A 1 -22.68 14.72 -25.61
N HIS A 2 -22.14 14.21 -24.50
CA HIS A 2 -20.88 14.69 -23.93
C HIS A 2 -19.99 13.48 -23.67
N THR A 3 -19.12 13.20 -24.62
CA THR A 3 -18.10 12.16 -24.52
C THR A 3 -16.89 12.78 -23.81
N LEU A 4 -16.90 12.79 -22.48
CA LEU A 4 -15.72 13.05 -21.66
C LEU A 4 -14.90 11.75 -21.63
N TYR A 5 -13.98 11.63 -22.57
CA TYR A 5 -12.98 10.57 -22.57
C TYR A 5 -11.92 10.93 -21.51
N GLY A 6 -11.95 10.18 -20.41
CA GLY A 6 -10.90 10.21 -19.38
C GLY A 6 -9.52 9.96 -19.96
N VAL A 7 -8.54 10.48 -19.24
CA VAL A 7 -7.11 10.65 -19.58
C VAL A 7 -6.40 9.32 -19.81
N ILE A 8 -6.75 8.62 -20.88
CA ILE A 8 -5.94 7.57 -21.49
C ILE A 8 -5.69 8.06 -22.91
N HIS A 9 -4.50 8.66 -23.11
CA HIS A 9 -4.08 9.16 -24.41
C HIS A 9 -4.30 8.09 -25.48
N LYS A 10 -5.33 8.27 -26.31
CA LYS A 10 -5.53 7.47 -27.51
C LYS A 10 -4.28 7.63 -28.38
N LEU A 11 -3.73 6.51 -28.84
CA LEU A 11 -2.69 6.50 -29.88
C LEU A 11 -3.27 7.19 -31.13
N GLY A 12 -2.82 8.42 -31.39
CA GLY A 12 -3.26 9.23 -32.52
C GLY A 12 -4.10 10.43 -32.11
N GLN A 13 -3.42 11.54 -31.79
CA GLN A 13 -3.93 12.92 -31.72
C GLN A 13 -5.06 13.22 -30.72
N LEU A 14 -4.63 13.59 -29.51
CA LEU A 14 -5.16 14.77 -28.83
C LEU A 14 -3.96 15.50 -28.23
N GLN A 15 -3.68 16.70 -28.74
CA GLN A 15 -2.68 17.58 -28.15
C GLN A 15 -3.13 17.89 -26.73
N ASP A 16 -2.27 17.63 -25.73
CA ASP A 16 -2.57 17.97 -24.34
C ASP A 16 -3.01 19.44 -24.27
N PRO A 17 -4.26 19.76 -23.90
CA PRO A 17 -4.79 21.12 -23.97
C PRO A 17 -4.07 22.05 -22.99
N TYR A 18 -3.40 21.50 -21.99
CA TYR A 18 -2.60 22.25 -21.02
C TYR A 18 -1.15 22.45 -21.46
N HIS A 19 -0.71 21.73 -22.52
CA HIS A 19 0.66 21.74 -23.04
C HIS A 19 1.73 21.61 -21.94
N PHE A 20 1.47 20.81 -20.91
CA PHE A 20 2.35 20.69 -19.75
C PHE A 20 2.23 19.31 -19.11
N THR A 21 3.37 18.64 -18.96
CA THR A 21 3.46 17.46 -18.09
C THR A 21 4.62 17.60 -17.14
N GLY A 22 4.42 17.16 -15.90
CA GLY A 22 5.45 17.15 -14.89
C GLY A 22 4.88 17.23 -13.49
N PHE A 23 5.50 17.99 -12.60
CA PHE A 23 5.05 18.16 -11.22
C PHE A 23 4.66 19.60 -10.95
N VAL A 24 3.55 19.78 -10.24
CA VAL A 24 3.00 21.09 -9.87
C VAL A 24 2.99 21.19 -8.36
N ARG A 25 3.51 22.29 -7.84
CA ARG A 25 3.35 22.71 -6.45
C ARG A 25 2.28 23.79 -6.41
N CYS A 26 1.16 23.50 -5.77
CA CYS A 26 -0.03 24.35 -5.81
C CYS A 26 -0.82 24.30 -4.49
N SER A 27 -1.79 25.19 -4.36
CA SER A 27 -2.84 25.10 -3.35
C SER A 27 -4.14 24.63 -3.99
N LEU A 28 -4.82 23.71 -3.31
CA LEU A 28 -6.05 23.08 -3.75
C LEU A 28 -7.12 23.25 -2.68
N TYR A 29 -8.37 23.39 -3.09
CA TYR A 29 -9.51 23.41 -2.18
C TYR A 29 -10.68 22.62 -2.78
N TYR A 30 -11.72 22.44 -1.98
CA TYR A 30 -12.92 21.72 -2.36
C TYR A 30 -14.14 22.61 -2.15
N THR A 31 -15.08 22.63 -3.09
CA THR A 31 -16.41 23.21 -2.88
C THR A 31 -17.25 22.31 -1.99
N GLN A 32 -18.40 22.80 -1.52
CA GLN A 32 -19.30 21.97 -0.71
C GLN A 32 -19.87 20.78 -1.51
N GLU A 33 -20.18 21.01 -2.78
CA GLU A 33 -20.65 19.96 -3.70
C GLU A 33 -19.56 18.90 -3.93
N GLN A 34 -18.32 19.32 -4.17
CA GLN A 34 -17.18 18.42 -4.33
C GLN A 34 -16.92 17.60 -3.06
N ARG A 35 -17.06 18.22 -1.88
CA ARG A 35 -16.94 17.50 -0.61
C ARG A 35 -17.99 16.41 -0.49
N GLU A 36 -19.24 16.72 -0.80
CA GLU A 36 -20.35 15.76 -0.74
C GLU A 36 -20.19 14.65 -1.79
N LEU A 37 -19.69 14.98 -2.98
CA LEU A 37 -19.37 14.02 -4.03
C LEU A 37 -18.25 13.06 -3.62
N THR A 38 -17.21 13.55 -2.95
CA THR A 38 -15.96 12.82 -2.74
C THR A 38 -15.78 12.28 -1.32
N LYS A 39 -16.70 12.55 -0.38
CA LYS A 39 -16.58 12.15 1.03
C LYS A 39 -16.32 10.66 1.26
N ASN A 40 -16.89 9.78 0.43
CA ASN A 40 -16.74 8.33 0.57
C ASN A 40 -15.44 7.81 -0.05
N PHE A 41 -14.81 8.57 -0.95
CA PHE A 41 -13.57 8.17 -1.60
C PHE A 41 -12.64 9.36 -1.92
N PRO A 42 -12.13 10.09 -0.91
CA PRO A 42 -11.42 11.34 -1.15
C PRO A 42 -10.18 11.15 -2.04
N PRO A 43 -9.88 12.06 -2.97
CA PRO A 43 -8.87 11.81 -4.00
C PRO A 43 -7.43 11.99 -3.54
N LEU A 44 -7.18 12.88 -2.57
CA LEU A 44 -5.84 13.33 -2.24
C LEU A 44 -5.48 13.04 -0.78
N PRO A 45 -4.38 12.30 -0.54
CA PRO A 45 -3.90 12.08 0.81
C PRO A 45 -3.00 13.23 1.27
N GLU A 46 -2.98 13.47 2.57
CA GLU A 46 -2.08 14.43 3.21
C GLU A 46 -1.53 13.85 4.50
N LYS A 47 -0.31 14.25 4.85
CA LYS A 47 0.24 13.92 6.16
C LYS A 47 -0.33 14.88 7.19
N VAL A 48 -1.12 14.35 8.11
CA VAL A 48 -1.79 15.11 9.17
C VAL A 48 -1.14 14.76 10.50
N GLN A 49 -0.75 15.78 11.25
CA GLN A 49 -0.41 15.62 12.66
C GLN A 49 -1.71 15.43 13.44
N LEU A 50 -1.88 14.27 14.07
CA LEU A 50 -3.07 13.99 14.87
C LEU A 50 -2.94 14.70 16.23
N ASP A 51 -3.70 15.75 16.41
CA ASP A 51 -3.92 16.41 17.71
C ASP A 51 -5.42 16.56 18.01
N GLU A 52 -5.74 17.19 19.13
CA GLU A 52 -7.14 17.35 19.57
C GLU A 52 -7.95 18.29 18.68
N SER A 53 -7.30 19.12 17.85
CA SER A 53 -7.96 20.05 16.93
C SER A 53 -8.45 19.39 15.64
N VAL A 54 -7.93 18.20 15.32
CA VAL A 54 -8.35 17.46 14.13
C VAL A 54 -9.80 17.02 14.28
N GLN A 55 -10.66 17.56 13.42
CA GLN A 55 -12.05 17.14 13.29
C GLN A 55 -12.10 15.68 12.82
N VAL A 56 -12.79 14.84 13.58
CA VAL A 56 -13.03 13.45 13.24
C VAL A 56 -14.54 13.16 13.33
N SER A 57 -14.96 12.00 12.84
CA SER A 57 -16.36 11.59 12.99
C SER A 57 -16.70 11.33 14.46
N GLY A 58 -17.99 11.44 14.82
CA GLY A 58 -18.44 11.14 16.19
C GLY A 58 -18.06 9.73 16.66
N TYR A 59 -18.01 8.75 15.73
CA TYR A 59 -17.51 7.41 16.01
C TYR A 59 -16.01 7.39 16.34
N MET A 60 -15.19 8.15 15.61
CA MET A 60 -13.77 8.26 15.91
C MET A 60 -13.50 8.98 17.24
N ASP A 61 -14.32 9.97 17.59
CA ASP A 61 -14.25 10.62 18.90
C ASP A 61 -14.66 9.69 20.03
N TYR A 62 -15.70 8.87 19.83
CA TYR A 62 -16.06 7.79 20.75
C TYR A 62 -14.89 6.80 20.94
N LEU A 63 -14.28 6.32 19.85
CA LEU A 63 -13.11 5.43 19.95
C LEU A 63 -11.93 6.12 20.67
N ARG A 64 -11.73 7.42 20.44
CA ARG A 64 -10.72 8.22 21.14
C ARG A 64 -11.00 8.31 22.64
N SER A 65 -12.26 8.49 23.06
CA SER A 65 -12.61 8.53 24.48
C SER A 65 -12.39 7.18 25.16
N GLN A 66 -12.76 6.08 24.50
CA GLN A 66 -12.51 4.72 25.01
C GLN A 66 -11.01 4.41 25.14
N LEU A 67 -10.19 4.90 24.21
CA LEU A 67 -8.72 4.79 24.30
C LEU A 67 -8.14 5.53 25.50
N LYS A 68 -8.60 6.76 25.74
CA LYS A 68 -8.12 7.60 26.85
C LYS A 68 -8.43 6.95 28.20
N THR A 69 -9.65 6.42 28.37
CA THR A 69 -10.07 5.75 29.61
C THR A 69 -9.37 4.41 29.84
N LYS A 70 -9.16 3.58 28.80
CA LYS A 70 -8.57 2.24 28.96
C LYS A 70 -7.05 2.23 29.12
N HIS A 71 -6.32 3.22 28.57
CA HIS A 71 -4.86 3.09 28.40
C HIS A 71 -4.01 4.25 28.91
N ASN A 72 -4.60 5.24 29.59
CA ASN A 72 -3.88 6.36 30.24
C ASN A 72 -2.84 7.04 29.30
N LYS A 73 -3.16 7.09 28.00
CA LYS A 73 -2.27 7.64 26.96
C LYS A 73 -2.85 8.93 26.42
N ILE A 74 -2.17 10.02 26.71
CA ILE A 74 -2.64 11.38 26.46
C ILE A 74 -2.23 11.91 25.08
N THR A 75 -1.27 11.29 24.37
CA THR A 75 -0.71 11.93 23.16
C THR A 75 -0.47 10.94 22.02
N LEU A 76 -1.34 11.02 21.00
CA LEU A 76 -1.10 10.46 19.67
C LEU A 76 -0.34 11.47 18.81
N GLN A 77 0.82 11.96 19.27
CA GLN A 77 1.69 12.80 18.44
C GLN A 77 2.38 11.95 17.35
N THR A 78 1.60 11.45 16.42
CA THR A 78 2.11 10.73 15.26
C THR A 78 1.47 11.27 14.02
N GLU A 79 2.30 11.71 13.09
CA GLU A 79 1.91 12.04 11.74
C GLU A 79 1.31 10.79 11.06
N LYS A 80 0.15 10.96 10.42
CA LYS A 80 -0.54 9.93 9.64
C LYS A 80 -0.85 10.43 8.25
N LEU A 81 -0.70 9.55 7.26
CA LEU A 81 -1.22 9.81 5.93
C LEU A 81 -2.73 9.56 5.96
N MET A 82 -3.52 10.59 5.65
CA MET A 82 -4.98 10.57 5.68
C MET A 82 -5.55 11.13 4.39
N TYR A 83 -6.62 10.50 3.90
CA TYR A 83 -7.45 11.05 2.85
C TYR A 83 -8.50 11.94 3.51
N ASN A 84 -8.34 13.26 3.35
CA ASN A 84 -9.22 14.28 3.91
C ASN A 84 -9.62 15.28 2.81
N LEU A 85 -10.68 16.03 3.06
CA LEU A 85 -11.22 17.05 2.15
C LEU A 85 -10.98 18.48 2.67
N CYS A 86 -9.93 18.65 3.47
CA CYS A 86 -9.45 19.98 3.86
C CYS A 86 -8.69 20.61 2.69
N PRO A 87 -8.68 21.96 2.59
CA PRO A 87 -7.77 22.66 1.68
C PRO A 87 -6.34 22.20 1.87
N LYS A 88 -5.61 22.05 0.77
CA LYS A 88 -4.22 21.59 0.73
C LYS A 88 -3.36 22.74 0.25
N ASP A 89 -2.47 23.21 1.10
CA ASP A 89 -1.50 24.23 0.73
C ASP A 89 -0.13 23.58 0.43
N ASN A 90 0.65 24.21 -0.44
CA ASN A 90 1.98 23.76 -0.86
C ASN A 90 2.02 22.27 -1.27
N TYR A 91 0.96 21.80 -1.92
CA TYR A 91 0.78 20.40 -2.30
C TYR A 91 1.52 20.11 -3.59
N CYS A 92 2.37 19.08 -3.59
CA CYS A 92 3.08 18.62 -4.78
C CYS A 92 2.32 17.46 -5.44
N ILE A 93 1.86 17.67 -6.67
CA ILE A 93 1.03 16.73 -7.42
C ILE A 93 1.58 16.54 -8.83
N TYR A 94 1.46 15.32 -9.37
CA TYR A 94 1.75 15.06 -10.77
C TYR A 94 0.68 15.69 -11.66
N SER A 95 1.09 16.37 -12.73
CA SER A 95 0.23 17.18 -13.59
C SER A 95 -0.98 16.41 -14.11
N GLU A 96 -0.79 15.17 -14.57
CA GLU A 96 -1.88 14.38 -15.15
C GLU A 96 -2.94 14.01 -14.11
N THR A 97 -2.53 13.80 -12.85
CA THR A 97 -3.49 13.64 -11.75
C THR A 97 -4.23 14.94 -11.48
N LEU A 98 -3.53 16.08 -11.47
CA LEU A 98 -4.18 17.38 -11.27
C LEU A 98 -5.21 17.67 -12.38
N LYS A 99 -4.85 17.46 -13.65
CA LYS A 99 -5.74 17.61 -14.80
C LYS A 99 -6.97 16.72 -14.64
N TYR A 100 -6.77 15.43 -14.35
CA TYR A 100 -7.87 14.49 -14.10
C TYR A 100 -8.82 15.02 -13.01
N LEU A 101 -8.29 15.50 -11.88
CA LEU A 101 -9.13 16.00 -10.79
C LEU A 101 -9.91 17.26 -11.17
N LEU A 102 -9.30 18.18 -11.93
CA LEU A 102 -9.96 19.41 -12.37
C LEU A 102 -11.05 19.11 -13.41
N GLU A 103 -10.75 18.26 -14.40
CA GLU A 103 -11.67 17.89 -15.48
C GLU A 103 -12.89 17.12 -14.98
N ASN A 104 -12.71 16.31 -13.94
CA ASN A 104 -13.80 15.56 -13.31
C ASN A 104 -14.47 16.33 -12.16
N ASN A 105 -14.16 17.62 -12.01
CA ASN A 105 -14.71 18.48 -10.96
C ASN A 105 -14.56 17.86 -9.55
N LEU A 106 -13.39 17.29 -9.24
CA LEU A 106 -13.08 16.63 -7.97
C LEU A 106 -12.30 17.53 -7.01
N CYS A 107 -11.71 18.62 -7.50
CA CYS A 107 -11.12 19.68 -6.68
C CYS A 107 -11.08 21.01 -7.45
N CYS A 108 -10.72 22.08 -6.77
CA CYS A 108 -10.39 23.37 -7.35
C CYS A 108 -8.93 23.73 -7.05
N ILE A 109 -8.31 24.47 -7.96
CA ILE A 109 -6.99 25.08 -7.75
C ILE A 109 -7.17 26.53 -7.28
N ASN A 110 -6.37 26.94 -6.30
CA ASN A 110 -6.31 28.33 -5.86
C ASN A 110 -5.10 29.03 -6.49
N ASP A 111 -3.89 28.56 -6.16
CA ASP A 111 -2.64 29.11 -6.69
C ASP A 111 -1.69 28.02 -7.20
N ILE A 112 -0.89 28.37 -8.21
CA ILE A 112 0.28 27.59 -8.64
C ILE A 112 1.53 28.32 -8.16
N TYR A 113 2.36 27.63 -7.40
CA TYR A 113 3.61 28.19 -6.85
C TYR A 113 4.81 27.87 -7.72
N GLU A 114 4.87 26.65 -8.24
CA GLU A 114 6.02 26.16 -8.99
C GLU A 114 5.62 24.98 -9.87
N VAL A 115 6.29 24.88 -11.02
CA VAL A 115 6.13 23.77 -11.95
C VAL A 115 7.50 23.24 -12.34
N ILE A 116 7.60 21.92 -12.48
CA ILE A 116 8.75 21.23 -13.03
C ILE A 116 8.24 20.44 -14.23
N GLU A 117 8.61 20.86 -15.43
CA GLU A 117 8.24 20.16 -16.66
C GLU A 117 9.09 18.89 -16.84
N GLN A 118 8.45 17.85 -17.36
CA GLN A 118 9.08 16.59 -17.69
C GLN A 118 8.50 16.08 -19.01
N PRO A 119 9.35 15.64 -19.97
CA PRO A 119 8.86 15.00 -21.19
C PRO A 119 8.12 13.71 -20.86
N ILE A 120 7.01 13.46 -21.57
CA ILE A 120 6.33 12.17 -21.60
C ILE A 120 7.03 11.28 -22.62
N ASP A 121 7.38 10.06 -22.21
CA ASP A 121 7.81 9.02 -23.13
C ASP A 121 7.50 7.62 -22.54
N TYR A 122 7.50 6.60 -23.39
CA TYR A 122 7.21 5.21 -23.09
C TYR A 122 8.42 4.45 -22.53
N VAL A 123 9.11 5.04 -21.55
CA VAL A 123 10.43 4.59 -21.06
C VAL A 123 10.50 3.16 -20.53
N LEU A 124 9.37 2.56 -20.14
CA LEU A 124 9.28 1.19 -19.62
C LEU A 124 8.35 0.28 -20.45
N LYS A 125 7.82 0.76 -21.58
CA LYS A 125 6.75 0.06 -22.30
C LYS A 125 7.17 -1.33 -22.74
N ASP A 126 8.29 -1.45 -23.46
CA ASP A 126 8.75 -2.74 -23.99
C ASP A 126 9.02 -3.72 -22.85
N TYR A 127 9.68 -3.27 -21.78
CA TYR A 127 9.93 -4.09 -20.60
C TYR A 127 8.64 -4.59 -19.95
N VAL A 128 7.67 -3.71 -19.70
CA VAL A 128 6.39 -4.08 -19.07
C VAL A 128 5.58 -4.99 -19.98
N GLN A 129 5.60 -4.76 -21.30
CA GLN A 129 4.93 -5.61 -22.29
C GLN A 129 5.53 -7.02 -22.30
N ASP A 130 6.86 -7.15 -22.31
CA ASP A 130 7.55 -8.44 -22.25
C ASP A 130 7.25 -9.19 -20.95
N MET A 131 7.33 -8.51 -19.80
CA MET A 131 7.02 -9.14 -18.51
C MET A 131 5.55 -9.57 -18.43
N THR A 132 4.63 -8.75 -18.96
CA THR A 132 3.19 -9.07 -19.00
C THR A 132 2.92 -10.25 -19.93
N ALA A 133 3.51 -10.27 -21.12
CA ALA A 133 3.35 -11.39 -22.07
C ALA A 133 3.86 -12.70 -21.46
N ASN A 134 5.01 -12.69 -20.79
CA ASN A 134 5.52 -13.89 -20.13
C ASN A 134 4.68 -14.31 -18.93
N ARG A 135 4.12 -13.35 -18.18
CA ARG A 135 3.17 -13.62 -17.10
C ARG A 135 1.86 -14.22 -17.62
N GLN A 136 1.39 -13.83 -18.81
CA GLN A 136 0.19 -14.40 -19.44
C GLN A 136 0.46 -15.85 -19.87
N LYS A 137 1.60 -16.12 -20.52
CA LYS A 137 2.03 -17.49 -20.86
C LYS A 137 2.07 -18.40 -19.63
N ALA A 138 2.54 -17.88 -18.50
CA ALA A 138 2.54 -18.62 -17.23
C ALA A 138 1.12 -18.87 -16.71
N GLU A 139 0.19 -17.91 -16.82
CA GLU A 139 -1.22 -18.14 -16.48
C GLU A 139 -1.86 -19.22 -17.38
N ASP A 140 -1.60 -19.16 -18.68
CA ASP A 140 -2.09 -20.14 -19.65
C ASP A 140 -1.53 -21.53 -19.35
N GLY A 141 -0.27 -21.63 -18.93
CA GLY A 141 0.36 -22.88 -18.48
C GLY A 141 -0.29 -23.48 -17.22
N ILE A 142 -0.71 -22.65 -16.27
CA ILE A 142 -1.49 -23.10 -15.10
C ILE A 142 -2.84 -23.67 -15.55
N TYR A 143 -3.51 -22.99 -16.47
CA TYR A 143 -4.80 -23.44 -17.00
C TYR A 143 -4.67 -24.78 -17.72
N GLN A 144 -3.69 -24.92 -18.61
CA GLN A 144 -3.40 -26.17 -19.32
C GLN A 144 -3.06 -27.30 -18.35
N GLY A 145 -2.17 -27.06 -17.38
CA GLY A 145 -1.79 -28.07 -16.39
C GLY A 145 -2.97 -28.58 -15.56
N LYS A 146 -3.94 -27.71 -15.24
CA LYS A 146 -5.18 -28.13 -14.56
C LYS A 146 -6.09 -29.00 -15.45
N GLN A 147 -6.14 -28.73 -16.76
CA GLN A 147 -6.91 -29.55 -17.69
C GLN A 147 -6.26 -30.92 -17.93
N THR A 148 -4.94 -30.98 -17.95
CA THR A 148 -4.18 -32.22 -18.17
C THR A 148 -3.81 -32.95 -16.87
N SER A 149 -4.21 -32.43 -15.71
CA SER A 149 -3.80 -32.92 -14.38
C SER A 149 -2.27 -33.06 -14.23
N ASP A 150 -1.51 -32.13 -14.82
CA ASP A 150 -0.05 -32.06 -14.71
C ASP A 150 0.37 -31.08 -13.61
N ASP A 151 0.54 -31.62 -12.40
CA ASP A 151 0.93 -30.86 -11.22
C ASP A 151 2.31 -30.18 -11.34
N ASN A 152 3.23 -30.77 -12.13
CA ASN A 152 4.55 -30.19 -12.35
C ASN A 152 4.44 -28.92 -13.21
N LEU A 153 3.62 -28.97 -14.26
CA LEU A 153 3.35 -27.81 -15.10
C LEU A 153 2.66 -26.70 -14.30
N VAL A 154 1.67 -27.04 -13.46
CA VAL A 154 0.97 -26.08 -12.59
C VAL A 154 1.96 -25.41 -11.63
N THR A 155 2.84 -26.18 -10.99
CA THR A 155 3.81 -25.67 -10.01
C THR A 155 4.86 -24.75 -10.65
N LYS A 156 5.42 -25.17 -11.78
CA LYS A 156 6.39 -24.37 -12.56
C LYS A 156 5.76 -23.06 -13.01
N SER A 157 4.60 -23.14 -13.66
CA SER A 157 3.91 -21.97 -14.22
C SER A 157 3.45 -21.00 -13.13
N SER A 158 3.02 -21.51 -11.96
CA SER A 158 2.70 -20.67 -10.79
C SER A 158 3.91 -19.90 -10.28
N SER A 159 5.09 -20.53 -10.25
CA SER A 159 6.34 -19.90 -9.84
C SER A 159 6.79 -18.82 -10.83
N GLU A 160 6.70 -19.11 -12.13
CA GLU A 160 7.01 -18.16 -13.22
C GLU A 160 6.07 -16.94 -13.18
N LYS A 161 4.76 -17.16 -12.97
CA LYS A 161 3.77 -16.08 -12.85
C LYS A 161 4.14 -15.10 -11.71
N GLU A 162 4.51 -15.61 -10.54
CA GLU A 162 4.93 -14.77 -9.41
C GLU A 162 6.27 -14.08 -9.67
N PHE A 163 7.21 -14.75 -10.36
CA PHE A 163 8.47 -14.15 -10.78
C PHE A 163 8.26 -12.94 -11.68
N PHE A 164 7.50 -13.07 -12.77
CA PHE A 164 7.26 -11.96 -13.70
C PHE A 164 6.50 -10.81 -13.05
N LYS A 165 5.55 -11.11 -12.15
CA LYS A 165 4.90 -10.09 -11.31
C LYS A 165 5.90 -9.35 -10.41
N LEU A 166 6.80 -10.08 -9.77
CA LEU A 166 7.83 -9.50 -8.89
C LEU A 166 8.80 -8.61 -9.67
N MET A 167 9.18 -8.98 -10.89
CA MET A 167 10.09 -8.19 -11.72
C MET A 167 9.54 -6.78 -11.99
N VAL A 168 8.26 -6.66 -12.35
CA VAL A 168 7.59 -5.36 -12.54
C VAL A 168 7.47 -4.59 -11.22
N ASN A 169 6.93 -5.23 -10.17
CA ASN A 169 6.68 -4.57 -8.88
C ASN A 169 7.97 -4.13 -8.18
N SER A 170 9.04 -4.92 -8.29
CA SER A 170 10.34 -4.60 -7.71
C SER A 170 11.04 -3.48 -8.49
N GLY A 171 10.88 -3.41 -9.82
CA GLY A 171 11.32 -2.29 -10.64
C GLY A 171 10.74 -0.96 -10.16
N PHE A 172 9.42 -0.91 -9.96
CA PHE A 172 8.74 0.24 -9.34
C PHE A 172 9.30 0.57 -7.95
N GLY A 173 9.41 -0.41 -7.05
CA GLY A 173 9.95 -0.21 -5.71
C GLY A 173 11.37 0.33 -5.71
N LYS A 174 12.19 -0.06 -6.69
CA LYS A 174 13.56 0.42 -6.88
C LYS A 174 13.61 1.91 -7.26
N MET A 175 12.65 2.37 -8.08
CA MET A 175 12.55 3.78 -8.48
C MET A 175 12.20 4.72 -7.32
N LEU A 176 11.54 4.21 -6.27
CA LEU A 176 11.18 4.99 -5.07
C LEU A 176 12.17 4.81 -3.90
N GLN A 177 13.30 4.15 -4.13
CA GLN A 177 14.29 3.88 -3.08
C GLN A 177 14.83 5.19 -2.46
N SER A 178 14.79 5.28 -1.13
CA SER A 178 15.37 6.40 -0.38
C SER A 178 16.85 6.16 -0.12
N ASP A 179 17.71 6.56 -1.06
CA ASP A 179 19.18 6.36 -0.99
C ASP A 179 19.84 6.96 0.26
N ASP A 180 19.21 7.99 0.84
CA ASP A 180 19.59 8.74 2.04
C ASP A 180 19.42 7.94 3.34
N LYS A 181 18.47 6.99 3.37
CA LYS A 181 18.20 6.16 4.56
C LYS A 181 19.21 5.03 4.75
N TYR A 182 20.09 4.79 3.79
CA TYR A 182 21.11 3.75 3.90
C TYR A 182 22.37 4.33 4.52
N ASN A 183 22.86 3.66 5.57
CA ASN A 183 24.15 3.95 6.16
C ASN A 183 25.27 3.24 5.39
N LYS A 184 26.50 3.75 5.52
CA LYS A 184 27.68 3.01 5.08
C LYS A 184 28.16 2.13 6.24
N SER A 185 28.03 0.81 6.10
CA SER A 185 28.58 -0.14 7.08
C SER A 185 30.00 -0.53 6.69
N LEU A 186 30.91 -0.48 7.65
CA LEU A 186 32.28 -0.98 7.54
C LEU A 186 32.45 -2.20 8.42
N LEU A 187 33.10 -3.23 7.88
CA LEU A 187 33.51 -4.40 8.63
C LEU A 187 34.97 -4.22 9.09
N ILE A 188 35.16 -4.04 10.39
CA ILE A 188 36.43 -3.71 11.02
C ILE A 188 36.95 -4.90 11.80
N HIS A 189 38.19 -5.30 11.50
CA HIS A 189 38.87 -6.46 12.08
C HIS A 189 40.19 -6.09 12.79
N SER A 190 40.55 -4.80 12.81
CA SER A 190 41.74 -4.30 13.53
C SER A 190 41.57 -2.82 13.92
N PRO A 191 42.27 -2.36 14.98
CA PRO A 191 42.30 -0.94 15.36
C PRO A 191 42.84 -0.02 14.26
N GLU A 192 43.85 -0.47 13.50
CA GLU A 192 44.41 0.30 12.39
C GLU A 192 43.37 0.53 11.28
N SER A 193 42.64 -0.53 10.92
CA SER A 193 41.55 -0.47 9.94
C SER A 193 40.42 0.44 10.40
N PHE A 194 40.11 0.42 11.70
CA PHE A 194 39.15 1.37 12.29
C PHE A 194 39.60 2.80 12.04
N MET A 195 40.78 3.17 12.55
CA MET A 195 41.29 4.53 12.47
C MET A 195 41.34 5.01 11.02
N LYS A 196 41.96 4.24 10.12
CA LYS A 196 42.09 4.61 8.70
C LYS A 196 40.75 4.85 8.01
N GLN A 197 39.71 4.09 8.35
CA GLN A 197 38.44 4.14 7.63
C GLN A 197 37.38 5.06 8.26
N THR A 198 37.56 5.47 9.52
CA THR A 198 36.64 6.35 10.24
C THR A 198 37.13 7.79 10.38
N ILE A 199 38.41 8.08 10.16
CA ILE A 199 38.95 9.45 10.16
C ILE A 199 38.08 10.38 9.29
N GLY A 200 37.63 11.48 9.89
CA GLY A 200 36.82 12.51 9.22
C GLY A 200 35.39 12.08 8.87
N ARG A 201 34.87 11.00 9.48
CA ARG A 201 33.50 10.52 9.25
C ARG A 201 32.71 10.41 10.55
N THR A 202 31.42 10.71 10.49
CA THR A 202 30.51 10.57 11.62
C THR A 202 30.09 9.12 11.78
N ILE A 203 30.38 8.52 12.93
CA ILE A 203 29.88 7.21 13.34
C ILE A 203 28.47 7.39 13.89
N THR A 204 27.49 6.70 13.32
CA THR A 204 26.10 6.74 13.76
C THR A 204 25.77 5.64 14.76
N ASP A 205 26.40 4.47 14.59
CA ASP A 205 26.12 3.27 15.39
C ASP A 205 27.22 2.21 15.16
N TRP A 206 27.29 1.18 15.99
CA TRP A 206 28.20 0.06 15.83
C TRP A 206 27.65 -1.24 16.45
N SER A 207 28.08 -2.39 15.93
CA SER A 207 27.70 -3.68 16.50
C SER A 207 28.84 -4.69 16.42
N ILE A 208 29.03 -5.48 17.49
CA ILE A 208 29.99 -6.58 17.47
C ILE A 208 29.35 -7.74 16.69
N MET A 209 29.97 -8.09 15.56
CA MET A 209 29.53 -9.21 14.72
C MET A 209 30.14 -10.53 15.17
N ARG A 210 31.41 -10.51 15.59
CA ARG A 210 32.12 -11.67 16.14
C ARG A 210 33.08 -11.21 17.24
N HIS A 211 33.11 -11.93 18.34
CA HIS A 211 34.06 -11.66 19.42
C HIS A 211 35.47 -12.11 19.05
N ALA A 212 36.45 -11.44 19.65
CA ALA A 212 37.81 -11.96 19.60
C ALA A 212 37.91 -13.22 20.46
N ASP A 213 38.59 -14.23 19.94
CA ASP A 213 38.89 -15.49 20.62
C ASP A 213 40.33 -15.90 20.28
N LYS A 214 40.78 -17.08 20.74
CA LYS A 214 42.15 -17.57 20.48
C LYS A 214 42.48 -17.73 18.99
N GLN A 215 41.46 -17.82 18.11
CA GLN A 215 41.57 -18.07 16.68
C GLN A 215 41.15 -16.88 15.80
N HIS A 216 40.49 -15.85 16.35
CA HIS A 216 39.97 -14.71 15.59
C HIS A 216 40.13 -13.38 16.33
N LYS A 217 40.51 -12.32 15.59
CA LYS A 217 40.73 -10.96 16.15
C LYS A 217 39.44 -10.16 16.42
N GLY A 218 38.29 -10.82 16.42
CA GLY A 218 36.97 -10.19 16.41
C GLY A 218 36.60 -9.49 15.10
N LEU A 219 35.32 -9.12 14.98
CA LEU A 219 34.76 -8.40 13.85
C LEU A 219 33.68 -7.44 14.36
N ILE A 220 33.79 -6.17 13.99
CA ILE A 220 32.85 -5.12 14.37
C ILE A 220 32.26 -4.51 13.10
N GLU A 221 30.95 -4.33 13.07
CA GLU A 221 30.27 -3.47 12.10
C GLU A 221 30.27 -2.05 12.65
N VAL A 222 30.83 -1.09 11.91
CA VAL A 222 30.73 0.34 12.22
C VAL A 222 29.84 1.00 11.17
N ARG A 223 28.74 1.60 11.60
CA ARG A 223 27.80 2.31 10.72
C ARG A 223 28.16 3.78 10.70
N LEU A 224 28.36 4.30 9.51
CA LEU A 224 28.75 5.68 9.25
C LEU A 224 27.63 6.44 8.56
N GLN A 225 27.51 7.71 8.92
CA GLN A 225 26.70 8.66 8.18
C GLN A 225 27.31 8.84 6.78
N LYS A 226 26.46 8.93 5.76
CA LYS A 226 26.90 9.30 4.42
C LYS A 226 27.14 10.81 4.37
N ASN A 227 28.39 11.21 4.12
CA ASN A 227 28.73 12.63 3.91
C ASN A 227 28.16 13.18 2.58
N LYS A 228 27.91 12.31 1.60
CA LYS A 228 27.26 12.64 0.32
C LYS A 228 26.28 11.53 -0.05
N CYS A 229 25.05 11.91 -0.41
CA CYS A 229 24.04 11.00 -0.92
C CYS A 229 23.78 11.31 -2.40
N ASN A 230 24.15 10.38 -3.29
CA ASN A 230 23.78 10.47 -4.69
C ASN A 230 22.45 9.74 -4.88
N MET A 231 21.41 10.47 -5.27
CA MET A 231 20.12 9.88 -5.62
C MET A 231 20.26 9.19 -6.98
N LYS A 232 20.23 7.85 -6.97
CA LYS A 232 20.33 7.03 -8.20
C LYS A 232 18.96 6.59 -8.71
N SER A 233 17.96 6.70 -7.85
CA SER A 233 16.58 6.31 -8.07
C SER A 233 15.85 7.34 -8.94
N ALA A 234 15.15 6.86 -9.97
CA ALA A 234 14.28 7.68 -10.83
C ALA A 234 12.95 7.99 -10.11
N LYS A 235 13.02 8.72 -8.99
CA LYS A 235 11.87 8.96 -8.10
C LYS A 235 10.71 9.67 -8.79
N HIS A 236 10.99 10.56 -9.75
CA HIS A 236 9.98 11.24 -10.55
C HIS A 236 9.13 10.23 -11.35
N VAL A 237 9.78 9.26 -12.02
CA VAL A 237 9.07 8.16 -12.72
C VAL A 237 8.25 7.33 -11.75
N GLY A 238 8.87 6.92 -10.62
CA GLY A 238 8.15 6.16 -9.59
C GLY A 238 6.94 6.92 -9.02
N SER A 239 7.06 8.23 -8.84
CA SER A 239 5.97 9.07 -8.35
C SER A 239 4.86 9.24 -9.39
N ALA A 240 5.21 9.36 -10.68
CA ALA A 240 4.23 9.41 -11.77
C ALA A 240 3.46 8.09 -11.88
N ILE A 241 4.15 6.94 -11.82
CA ILE A 241 3.51 5.61 -11.81
C ILE A 241 2.51 5.50 -10.65
N LEU A 242 2.94 5.85 -9.42
CA LEU A 242 2.07 5.81 -8.25
C LEU A 242 0.85 6.73 -8.39
N SER A 243 1.03 7.88 -9.05
CA SER A 243 -0.04 8.85 -9.29
C SER A 243 -1.06 8.29 -10.28
N TRP A 244 -0.59 7.70 -11.37
CA TRP A 244 -1.45 6.99 -12.34
C TRP A 244 -2.22 5.83 -11.72
N SER A 245 -1.58 5.02 -10.87
CA SER A 245 -2.27 3.93 -10.17
C SER A 245 -3.46 4.43 -9.33
N LYS A 246 -3.36 5.64 -8.74
CA LYS A 246 -4.49 6.24 -8.01
C LYS A 246 -5.56 6.78 -8.96
N VAL A 247 -5.17 7.41 -10.06
CA VAL A 247 -6.11 7.90 -11.08
C VAL A 247 -6.97 6.76 -11.61
N LEU A 248 -6.40 5.58 -11.88
CA LEU A 248 -7.18 4.41 -12.31
C LEU A 248 -8.26 3.98 -11.30
N MET A 249 -7.95 4.03 -9.99
CA MET A 249 -8.92 3.75 -8.94
C MET A 249 -10.02 4.82 -8.88
N LEU A 250 -9.64 6.10 -9.01
CA LEU A 250 -10.59 7.21 -9.03
C LEU A 250 -11.49 7.16 -10.26
N ASP A 251 -10.93 6.87 -11.43
CA ASP A 251 -11.65 6.77 -12.70
C ASP A 251 -12.67 5.63 -12.66
N PHE A 252 -12.28 4.47 -12.13
CA PHE A 252 -13.24 3.39 -11.90
C PHE A 252 -14.39 3.82 -10.97
N VAL A 253 -14.11 4.52 -9.87
CA VAL A 253 -15.15 4.93 -8.92
C VAL A 253 -16.06 6.03 -9.49
N TYR A 254 -15.49 7.11 -10.00
CA TYR A 254 -16.24 8.31 -10.38
C TYR A 254 -16.80 8.27 -11.79
N ASN A 255 -16.07 7.66 -12.73
CA ASN A 255 -16.42 7.68 -14.16
C ASN A 255 -16.99 6.36 -14.67
N CYS A 256 -16.82 5.26 -13.92
CA CYS A 256 -17.45 3.98 -14.25
C CYS A 256 -18.59 3.66 -13.27
N LEU A 257 -18.27 3.42 -12.00
CA LEU A 257 -19.21 2.95 -10.97
C LEU A 257 -20.35 3.93 -10.71
N TYR A 258 -20.04 5.17 -10.31
CA TYR A 258 -21.05 6.19 -9.99
C TYR A 258 -21.79 6.78 -11.20
N GLN A 259 -21.41 6.42 -12.42
CA GLN A 259 -22.18 6.77 -13.63
C GLN A 259 -23.31 5.78 -13.92
N HIS A 260 -23.24 4.56 -13.37
CA HIS A 260 -24.19 3.47 -13.66
C HIS A 260 -24.95 2.99 -12.44
N TYR A 261 -24.45 3.31 -11.26
CA TYR A 261 -25.10 3.07 -9.98
C TYR A 261 -25.32 4.39 -9.25
N GLU A 262 -26.52 4.53 -8.69
CA GLU A 262 -26.79 5.63 -7.78
C GLU A 262 -25.91 5.49 -6.54
N LYS A 263 -25.51 6.61 -5.94
CA LYS A 263 -24.67 6.60 -4.72
C LYS A 263 -25.34 5.87 -3.55
N THR A 264 -26.66 5.79 -3.53
CA THR A 264 -27.44 5.05 -2.53
C THR A 264 -27.50 3.54 -2.80
N GLU A 265 -27.06 3.09 -3.98
CA GLU A 265 -26.99 1.68 -4.36
C GLU A 265 -25.60 1.06 -4.12
N VAL A 266 -24.60 1.87 -3.76
CA VAL A 266 -23.21 1.45 -3.59
C VAL A 266 -22.59 2.04 -2.34
N ASP A 267 -22.18 1.17 -1.43
CA ASP A 267 -21.37 1.52 -0.27
C ASP A 267 -19.93 1.05 -0.48
N LEU A 268 -19.01 2.00 -0.56
CA LEU A 268 -17.57 1.72 -0.59
C LEU A 268 -17.09 1.45 0.84
N LEU A 269 -16.76 0.20 1.14
CA LEU A 269 -16.50 -0.26 2.50
C LEU A 269 -15.02 -0.17 2.87
N TYR A 270 -14.14 -0.55 1.94
CA TYR A 270 -12.71 -0.65 2.23
C TYR A 270 -11.86 -0.68 0.97
N THR A 271 -10.62 -0.19 1.06
CA THR A 271 -9.62 -0.32 0.00
C THR A 271 -8.26 -0.73 0.56
N ASP A 272 -7.51 -1.53 -0.20
CA ASP A 272 -6.09 -1.80 0.06
C ASP A 272 -5.31 -1.75 -1.24
N THR A 273 -4.66 -0.61 -1.49
CA THR A 273 -3.79 -0.34 -2.64
C THR A 273 -4.52 -0.39 -3.99
N ASP A 274 -4.81 -1.58 -4.49
CA ASP A 274 -5.36 -1.90 -5.81
C ASP A 274 -6.68 -2.71 -5.73
N SER A 275 -7.29 -2.75 -4.54
CA SER A 275 -8.55 -3.45 -4.28
C SER A 275 -9.64 -2.51 -3.76
N ILE A 276 -10.88 -2.77 -4.18
CA ILE A 276 -12.09 -2.11 -3.66
C ILE A 276 -13.02 -3.19 -3.13
N TYR A 277 -13.42 -3.04 -1.88
CA TYR A 277 -14.48 -3.81 -1.25
C TYR A 277 -15.70 -2.92 -1.15
N MET A 278 -16.81 -3.36 -1.70
CA MET A 278 -18.03 -2.59 -1.77
C MET A 278 -19.25 -3.49 -1.60
N GLN A 279 -20.29 -2.93 -1.02
CA GLN A 279 -21.63 -3.50 -1.09
C GLN A 279 -22.36 -2.80 -2.22
N VAL A 280 -22.95 -3.57 -3.11
CA VAL A 280 -23.74 -3.05 -4.23
C VAL A 280 -25.12 -3.68 -4.20
N LYS A 281 -26.15 -2.92 -4.57
CA LYS A 281 -27.51 -3.41 -4.77
C LYS A 281 -27.61 -4.25 -6.06
N ALA A 282 -26.97 -5.41 -6.05
CA ALA A 282 -27.01 -6.44 -7.08
C ALA A 282 -26.95 -7.81 -6.41
N SER A 283 -27.61 -8.82 -7.00
CA SER A 283 -27.68 -10.18 -6.44
C SER A 283 -26.45 -11.05 -6.76
N SER A 284 -25.72 -10.71 -7.84
CA SER A 284 -24.49 -11.38 -8.25
C SER A 284 -23.51 -10.45 -8.97
N CYS A 285 -22.26 -10.90 -9.17
CA CYS A 285 -21.25 -10.21 -9.97
C CYS A 285 -21.69 -10.06 -11.43
N GLU A 286 -22.42 -11.03 -11.98
CA GLU A 286 -22.91 -10.96 -13.35
C GLU A 286 -23.93 -9.83 -13.50
N GLU A 287 -24.91 -9.75 -12.59
CA GLU A 287 -25.88 -8.65 -12.57
C GLU A 287 -25.16 -7.31 -12.39
N PHE A 288 -24.19 -7.27 -11.47
CA PHE A 288 -23.36 -6.08 -11.24
C PHE A 288 -22.71 -5.59 -12.55
N LYS A 289 -22.09 -6.52 -13.29
CA LYS A 289 -21.35 -6.23 -14.52
C LYS A 289 -22.26 -5.88 -15.70
N GLN A 290 -23.44 -6.49 -15.79
CA GLN A 290 -24.40 -6.28 -16.89
C GLN A 290 -24.97 -4.85 -16.94
N ARG A 291 -24.96 -4.13 -15.81
CA ARG A 291 -25.43 -2.74 -15.76
C ARG A 291 -24.51 -1.75 -16.49
N PHE A 292 -23.26 -2.14 -16.74
CA PHE A 292 -22.33 -1.34 -17.55
C PHE A 292 -22.49 -1.66 -19.04
N PRO A 293 -22.49 -0.65 -19.93
CA PRO A 293 -22.41 -0.87 -21.38
C PRO A 293 -21.20 -1.72 -21.80
N ASP A 294 -21.33 -2.51 -22.85
CA ASP A 294 -20.30 -3.43 -23.35
C ASP A 294 -18.91 -2.80 -23.54
N HIS A 295 -18.85 -1.54 -23.99
CA HIS A 295 -17.58 -0.86 -24.19
C HIS A 295 -16.86 -0.56 -22.87
N LEU A 296 -17.59 -0.19 -21.81
CA LEU A 296 -17.03 0.00 -20.47
C LEU A 296 -16.68 -1.33 -19.82
N GLN A 297 -17.47 -2.38 -20.07
CA GLN A 297 -17.12 -3.73 -19.64
C GLN A 297 -15.77 -4.17 -20.21
N LYS A 298 -15.52 -3.94 -21.50
CA LYS A 298 -14.25 -4.28 -22.16
C LYS A 298 -13.08 -3.40 -21.70
N LEU A 299 -13.36 -2.13 -21.41
CA LEU A 299 -12.35 -1.16 -20.99
C LEU A 299 -11.90 -1.39 -19.55
N HIS A 300 -12.84 -1.53 -18.61
CA HIS A 300 -12.53 -1.53 -17.18
C HIS A 300 -12.49 -2.92 -16.55
N PHE A 301 -13.07 -3.97 -17.15
CA PHE A 301 -13.15 -5.28 -16.51
C PHE A 301 -12.29 -6.33 -17.21
N ALA A 302 -11.45 -7.02 -16.44
CA ALA A 302 -10.67 -8.15 -16.91
C ALA A 302 -11.60 -9.33 -17.20
N ALA A 303 -11.35 -10.04 -18.30
CA ALA A 303 -11.98 -11.32 -18.57
C ALA A 303 -11.35 -12.42 -17.68
N PRO A 304 -12.02 -13.58 -17.49
CA PRO A 304 -11.39 -14.72 -16.82
C PRO A 304 -10.06 -15.09 -17.48
N GLY A 305 -8.98 -15.16 -16.70
CA GLY A 305 -7.62 -15.43 -17.20
C GLY A 305 -6.89 -14.24 -17.84
N ASP A 306 -7.57 -13.11 -18.03
CA ASP A 306 -6.95 -11.87 -18.52
C ASP A 306 -6.11 -11.23 -17.41
N ILE A 307 -4.81 -11.07 -17.68
CA ILE A 307 -3.88 -10.34 -16.80
C ILE A 307 -3.46 -8.99 -17.39
N THR A 308 -4.20 -8.48 -18.38
CA THR A 308 -3.99 -7.16 -18.96
C THR A 308 -3.95 -6.10 -17.85
N PRO A 309 -2.91 -5.26 -17.81
CA PRO A 309 -2.83 -4.15 -16.88
C PRO A 309 -4.04 -3.21 -16.98
N ASP A 310 -4.27 -2.44 -15.93
CA ASP A 310 -5.26 -1.35 -15.87
C ASP A 310 -6.74 -1.78 -15.91
N LYS A 311 -7.02 -3.08 -15.84
CA LYS A 311 -8.39 -3.60 -15.71
C LYS A 311 -8.69 -4.11 -14.30
N MET A 312 -9.91 -3.86 -13.83
CA MET A 312 -10.46 -4.41 -12.61
C MET A 312 -10.89 -5.86 -12.80
N LYS A 313 -10.44 -6.73 -11.92
CA LYS A 313 -10.91 -8.12 -11.85
C LYS A 313 -11.96 -8.24 -10.75
N LEU A 314 -13.12 -8.81 -11.09
CA LEU A 314 -14.09 -9.25 -10.09
C LEU A 314 -13.54 -10.52 -9.43
N GLU A 315 -12.82 -10.36 -8.33
CA GLU A 315 -12.09 -11.47 -7.71
C GLU A 315 -12.98 -12.39 -6.89
N CYS A 316 -13.97 -11.85 -6.17
CA CYS A 316 -14.72 -12.61 -5.19
C CYS A 316 -16.04 -11.96 -4.81
N GLU A 317 -17.08 -12.79 -4.66
CA GLU A 317 -18.33 -12.42 -3.97
C GLU A 317 -18.23 -12.79 -2.50
N LEU A 318 -18.59 -11.83 -1.64
CA LEU A 318 -18.51 -11.99 -0.19
C LEU A 318 -19.91 -12.16 0.38
N GLN A 319 -20.04 -13.09 1.31
CA GLN A 319 -21.23 -13.25 2.14
C GLN A 319 -21.17 -12.28 3.32
N GLU A 320 -20.02 -12.19 3.98
CA GLU A 320 -19.80 -11.30 5.12
C GLU A 320 -18.36 -10.77 5.11
N ALA A 321 -18.16 -9.56 5.64
CA ALA A 321 -16.84 -8.97 5.78
C ALA A 321 -16.75 -8.08 7.03
N ILE A 322 -15.60 -8.11 7.69
CA ILE A 322 -15.28 -7.26 8.84
C ILE A 322 -13.95 -6.55 8.59
N PHE A 323 -14.01 -5.22 8.50
CA PHE A 323 -12.85 -4.36 8.33
C PHE A 323 -12.55 -3.63 9.64
N VAL A 324 -11.47 -4.02 10.32
CA VAL A 324 -11.15 -3.48 11.66
C VAL A 324 -10.29 -2.22 11.55
N LYS A 325 -9.21 -2.30 10.75
CA LYS A 325 -8.27 -1.20 10.51
C LYS A 325 -7.42 -1.50 9.25
N PRO A 326 -6.63 -0.54 8.75
CA PRO A 326 -5.79 -0.78 7.58
C PRO A 326 -4.95 -2.06 7.70
N LYS A 327 -5.10 -2.94 6.71
CA LYS A 327 -4.45 -4.25 6.56
C LYS A 327 -4.79 -5.27 7.66
N THR A 328 -5.91 -5.08 8.35
CA THR A 328 -6.45 -6.00 9.36
C THR A 328 -7.95 -6.18 9.16
N TYR A 329 -8.33 -7.25 8.46
CA TYR A 329 -9.70 -7.54 8.07
C TYR A 329 -9.89 -9.03 7.78
N SER A 330 -11.13 -9.49 7.80
CA SER A 330 -11.50 -10.86 7.45
C SER A 330 -12.83 -10.89 6.73
N TYR A 331 -13.04 -11.86 5.86
CA TYR A 331 -14.27 -12.03 5.11
C TYR A 331 -14.58 -13.50 4.85
N VAL A 332 -15.86 -13.78 4.64
CA VAL A 332 -16.42 -15.08 4.26
C VAL A 332 -16.93 -14.96 2.84
N LYS A 333 -16.51 -15.89 1.98
CA LYS A 333 -16.94 -15.97 0.59
C LYS A 333 -18.29 -16.66 0.47
N LYS A 334 -18.96 -16.53 -0.69
CA LYS A 334 -20.23 -17.25 -0.96
C LYS A 334 -20.11 -18.78 -0.85
N ASP A 335 -18.92 -19.36 -1.06
CA ASP A 335 -18.67 -20.79 -0.88
C ASP A 335 -18.43 -21.21 0.59
N GLY A 336 -18.56 -20.26 1.53
CA GLY A 336 -18.33 -20.46 2.96
C GLY A 336 -16.86 -20.39 3.39
N LYS A 337 -15.91 -20.21 2.45
CA LYS A 337 -14.49 -20.14 2.78
C LYS A 337 -14.16 -18.81 3.46
N GLU A 338 -13.48 -18.90 4.59
CA GLU A 338 -12.94 -17.75 5.31
C GLU A 338 -11.55 -17.37 4.80
N ASP A 339 -11.31 -16.07 4.66
CA ASP A 339 -9.99 -15.50 4.41
C ASP A 339 -9.69 -14.41 5.45
N VAL A 340 -8.42 -14.34 5.84
CA VAL A 340 -7.94 -13.46 6.90
C VAL A 340 -6.73 -12.68 6.44
N ARG A 341 -6.77 -11.37 6.68
CA ARG A 341 -5.68 -10.44 6.43
C ARG A 341 -5.30 -9.77 7.74
N ASN A 342 -4.09 -10.02 8.21
CA ASN A 342 -3.60 -9.44 9.45
C ASN A 342 -2.16 -8.94 9.28
N LYS A 343 -1.93 -7.66 9.53
CA LYS A 343 -0.60 -7.08 9.51
C LYS A 343 0.03 -7.09 10.90
N GLY A 344 1.12 -7.82 11.03
CA GLY A 344 1.98 -7.81 12.22
C GLY A 344 2.00 -9.13 13.00
N VAL A 345 1.08 -10.05 12.68
CA VAL A 345 0.98 -11.41 13.22
C VAL A 345 1.25 -12.43 12.13
N VAL A 346 1.92 -13.53 12.48
CA VAL A 346 2.19 -14.62 11.53
C VAL A 346 0.96 -15.52 11.46
N LEU A 347 0.25 -15.49 10.33
CA LEU A 347 -1.00 -16.24 10.13
C LEU A 347 -0.83 -17.75 10.36
N SER A 348 0.26 -18.33 9.85
CA SER A 348 0.51 -19.77 9.95
C SER A 348 0.70 -20.27 11.38
N GLN A 349 1.03 -19.38 12.32
CA GLN A 349 1.27 -19.69 13.74
C GLN A 349 0.03 -19.48 14.62
N ASN A 350 -1.05 -18.88 14.08
CA ASN A 350 -2.20 -18.41 14.89
C ASN A 350 -3.53 -18.68 14.19
N LYS A 351 -3.66 -19.80 13.47
CA LYS A 351 -4.84 -20.10 12.65
C LYS A 351 -6.11 -20.28 13.50
N GLU A 352 -5.93 -20.78 14.71
CA GLU A 352 -6.97 -21.06 15.70
C GLU A 352 -7.56 -19.79 16.33
N VAL A 353 -6.77 -18.71 16.41
CA VAL A 353 -7.22 -17.44 16.98
C VAL A 353 -7.65 -16.46 15.89
N LEU A 354 -7.01 -16.51 14.73
CA LEU A 354 -7.30 -15.64 13.59
C LEU A 354 -8.39 -16.26 12.71
N ILE A 355 -9.60 -16.32 13.26
CA ILE A 355 -10.83 -16.76 12.59
C ILE A 355 -11.80 -15.59 12.44
N PHE A 356 -12.77 -15.68 11.52
CA PHE A 356 -13.70 -14.58 11.24
C PHE A 356 -14.43 -14.06 12.48
N ASP A 357 -14.86 -14.97 13.37
CA ASP A 357 -15.53 -14.62 14.63
C ASP A 357 -14.68 -13.71 15.54
N SER A 358 -13.37 -13.94 15.61
CA SER A 358 -12.46 -13.08 16.38
C SER A 358 -12.46 -11.63 15.89
N TYR A 359 -12.65 -11.41 14.58
CA TYR A 359 -12.78 -10.07 14.02
C TYR A 359 -14.15 -9.45 14.35
N LYS A 360 -15.23 -10.23 14.28
CA LYS A 360 -16.56 -9.79 14.73
C LYS A 360 -16.54 -9.36 16.19
N ARG A 361 -16.03 -10.21 17.08
CA ARG A 361 -15.93 -9.91 18.52
C ARG A 361 -15.06 -8.68 18.80
N ALA A 362 -13.97 -8.50 18.06
CA ALA A 362 -13.13 -7.30 18.21
C ALA A 362 -13.87 -6.01 17.85
N VAL A 363 -14.82 -6.03 16.91
CA VAL A 363 -15.59 -4.84 16.50
C VAL A 363 -16.84 -4.64 17.36
N PHE A 364 -17.62 -5.69 17.59
CA PHE A 364 -18.94 -5.59 18.23
C PHE A 364 -18.91 -5.76 19.75
N SER A 365 -17.90 -6.45 20.28
CA SER A 365 -17.74 -6.73 21.71
C SER A 365 -16.55 -5.99 22.34
N ASP A 366 -15.78 -5.24 21.53
CA ASP A 366 -14.53 -4.57 21.93
C ASP A 366 -13.50 -5.56 22.53
N ASP A 367 -13.50 -6.80 22.05
CA ASP A 367 -12.60 -7.86 22.49
C ASP A 367 -11.16 -7.60 21.99
N LEU A 368 -10.19 -7.77 22.89
CA LEU A 368 -8.77 -7.80 22.53
C LEU A 368 -8.34 -9.24 22.21
N ILE A 369 -8.03 -9.49 20.94
CA ILE A 369 -7.57 -10.80 20.48
C ILE A 369 -6.05 -10.83 20.50
N MET A 370 -5.46 -11.72 21.30
CA MET A 370 -4.02 -11.91 21.44
C MET A 370 -3.53 -13.07 20.58
N ALA A 371 -2.35 -12.93 19.99
CA ALA A 371 -1.69 -13.93 19.17
C ALA A 371 -0.22 -14.07 19.56
N LYS A 372 0.35 -15.25 19.30
CA LYS A 372 1.75 -15.58 19.59
C LYS A 372 2.55 -15.58 18.30
N ASN A 373 3.57 -14.73 18.25
CA ASN A 373 4.57 -14.78 17.19
C ASN A 373 5.86 -15.40 17.72
N THR A 374 6.29 -16.48 17.09
CA THR A 374 7.61 -17.06 17.27
C THR A 374 8.56 -16.37 16.30
N LEU A 375 9.53 -15.63 16.85
CA LEU A 375 10.49 -14.82 16.10
C LEU A 375 11.92 -15.23 16.44
N ILE A 376 12.83 -15.09 15.47
CA ILE A 376 14.27 -15.21 15.74
C ILE A 376 14.76 -13.85 16.21
N ARG A 377 15.32 -13.79 17.42
CA ARG A 377 15.89 -12.57 17.99
C ARG A 377 17.40 -12.66 18.05
N LYS A 378 18.04 -11.59 17.59
CA LYS A 378 19.47 -11.33 17.78
C LYS A 378 19.63 -10.48 19.04
N THR A 379 20.37 -10.95 20.03
CA THR A 379 20.68 -10.18 21.25
C THR A 379 22.18 -10.17 21.52
N ILE A 380 22.66 -9.09 22.13
CA ILE A 380 24.03 -8.95 22.60
C ILE A 380 23.94 -8.70 24.11
N CYS A 381 24.27 -9.71 24.91
CA CYS A 381 24.43 -9.57 26.37
C CYS A 381 25.87 -9.94 26.72
N ASN A 382 26.51 -9.16 27.60
CA ASN A 382 27.89 -9.36 28.06
C ASN A 382 28.90 -9.63 26.94
N ASN A 383 28.79 -8.91 25.82
CA ASN A 383 29.65 -9.14 24.66
C ASN A 383 29.62 -10.61 24.20
N LYS A 384 28.42 -11.21 24.10
CA LYS A 384 28.20 -12.46 23.37
C LYS A 384 26.97 -12.31 22.48
N LEU A 385 27.19 -12.48 21.18
CA LEU A 385 26.09 -12.56 20.22
C LEU A 385 25.35 -13.89 20.41
N SER A 386 24.05 -13.82 20.74
CA SER A 386 23.16 -14.96 20.74
C SER A 386 21.99 -14.75 19.78
N MET A 387 21.71 -15.77 18.97
CA MET A 387 20.46 -15.90 18.24
C MET A 387 19.64 -16.96 18.93
N TYR A 388 18.43 -16.61 19.33
CA TYR A 388 17.49 -17.54 19.93
C TYR A 388 16.09 -17.26 19.45
N THR A 389 15.25 -18.28 19.53
CA THR A 389 13.83 -18.17 19.24
C THR A 389 13.12 -17.58 20.46
N MET A 390 12.29 -16.57 20.24
CA MET A 390 11.50 -15.91 21.27
C MET A 390 10.04 -15.89 20.84
N THR A 391 9.15 -16.33 21.72
CA THR A 391 7.70 -16.18 21.55
C THR A 391 7.29 -14.82 22.11
N VAL A 392 6.53 -14.05 21.34
CA VAL A 392 6.04 -12.73 21.73
C VAL A 392 4.54 -12.68 21.58
N ASP A 393 3.85 -12.31 22.66
CA ASP A 393 2.44 -12.00 22.62
C ASP A 393 2.21 -10.65 21.92
N LYS A 394 1.27 -10.64 20.97
CA LYS A 394 0.88 -9.48 20.19
C LYS A 394 -0.62 -9.32 20.22
N ALA A 395 -1.07 -8.07 20.31
CA ALA A 395 -2.45 -7.73 19.98
C ALA A 395 -2.70 -7.98 18.48
N ALA A 396 -3.39 -9.07 18.18
CA ALA A 396 -3.65 -9.56 16.83
C ALA A 396 -4.81 -8.80 16.19
N VAL A 397 -5.94 -8.74 16.88
CA VAL A 397 -7.13 -8.04 16.40
C VAL A 397 -7.64 -7.15 17.52
N SER A 398 -7.77 -5.87 17.20
CA SER A 398 -8.40 -4.87 18.03
C SER A 398 -8.64 -3.61 17.21
N LEU A 399 -9.73 -2.92 17.56
CA LEU A 399 -10.03 -1.55 17.16
C LEU A 399 -8.88 -0.58 17.49
N TYR A 400 -8.13 -0.86 18.55
CA TYR A 400 -7.07 0.01 19.06
C TYR A 400 -5.68 -0.41 18.59
N LYS A 401 -4.78 0.58 18.50
CA LYS A 401 -3.36 0.33 18.23
C LYS A 401 -2.59 0.19 19.54
N TYR A 402 -2.27 -1.04 19.91
CA TYR A 402 -1.38 -1.32 21.03
C TYR A 402 0.08 -1.07 20.63
N PRO A 403 0.91 -0.50 21.52
CA PRO A 403 2.35 -0.45 21.28
C PRO A 403 2.88 -1.88 21.16
N ALA A 404 3.71 -2.12 20.15
CA ALA A 404 4.48 -3.36 20.07
C ALA A 404 5.56 -3.29 21.16
N ASN A 405 5.23 -3.72 22.37
CA ASN A 405 6.11 -4.19 23.46
C ASN A 405 5.32 -4.18 24.78
N ALA A 406 4.50 -5.20 24.99
CA ALA A 406 4.13 -5.67 26.32
C ALA A 406 4.60 -7.13 26.43
N GLY A 407 5.90 -7.35 26.20
CA GLY A 407 6.49 -8.60 26.63
C GLY A 407 6.61 -8.53 28.14
N HIS A 408 5.78 -9.29 28.87
CA HIS A 408 6.03 -9.57 30.27
C HIS A 408 7.44 -10.17 30.35
N ARG A 409 8.35 -9.47 31.02
CA ARG A 409 9.52 -10.09 31.61
C ARG A 409 8.98 -10.86 32.81
N GLU A 410 8.73 -12.15 32.65
CA GLU A 410 8.85 -13.03 33.80
C GLU A 410 10.34 -13.04 34.17
N GLN A 411 10.63 -12.67 35.42
CA GLN A 411 11.96 -12.57 35.99
C GLN A 411 12.57 -13.95 36.20
#